data_AF-A0A973AFV6-F1
#
_entry.id   AF-A0A973AFV6-F1
#
_cell.length_a   1.000
_cell.length_b   1.000
_cell.length_c   1.000
_cell.angle_alpha   90.00
_cell.angle_beta   90.00
_cell.angle_gamma   90.00
#
_symmetry.space_group_name_H-M   'P 1'
#
loop_
_entity.id
_entity.type
_entity.pdbx_description
1 polymer ?
#
loop_
_entity_poly.entity_id
_entity_poly.type
_entity_poly.pdbx_seq_one_letter_code
_entity_poly.pdbx_strand_id
1 'polypeptide(L)'
;MARKKHRGPETATIESATHDGRGIAAIEGKKVFVAGALPGETVEFMRRKSHRNYDEAELLQVIAASADRIDAKCEAFGRCGGCSLQHVGEDYQRAMKEQTLRDNLLRIGKV
;
A
#
# COMPACT_ATOMS: atom_id res chain seq x y z
N MET A 1 -8.44 -25.04 -14.86
CA MET A 1 -7.35 -24.27 -14.21
C MET A 1 -7.17 -22.97 -14.97
N ALA A 2 -7.59 -21.83 -14.40
CA ALA A 2 -7.59 -20.56 -15.12
C ALA A 2 -6.15 -20.07 -15.37
N ARG A 3 -5.79 -19.87 -16.65
CA ARG A 3 -4.48 -19.36 -17.07
C ARG A 3 -4.21 -18.02 -16.39
N LYS A 4 -3.11 -17.95 -15.63
CA LYS A 4 -2.59 -16.73 -15.00
C LYS A 4 -2.21 -15.75 -16.14
N LYS A 5 -3.09 -14.81 -16.50
CA LYS A 5 -2.72 -13.72 -17.43
C LYS A 5 -1.62 -12.92 -16.72
N HIS A 6 -0.39 -13.02 -17.20
CA HIS A 6 0.66 -12.06 -16.85
C HIS A 6 0.22 -10.70 -17.40
N ARG A 7 -0.38 -9.88 -16.53
CA ARG A 7 -0.59 -8.47 -16.80
C ARG A 7 0.76 -7.78 -16.64
N GLY A 8 1.12 -6.93 -17.60
CA GLY A 8 2.34 -6.13 -17.53
C GLY A 8 2.29 -5.09 -16.40
N PRO A 9 3.30 -4.21 -16.28
CA PRO A 9 3.23 -3.05 -15.40
C PRO A 9 1.95 -2.24 -15.66
N GLU A 10 1.31 -1.79 -14.59
CA GLU A 10 0.12 -0.95 -14.60
C GLU A 10 0.40 0.31 -13.79
N THR A 11 -0.19 1.45 -14.19
CA THR A 11 -0.10 2.71 -13.46
C THR A 11 -1.45 3.06 -12.84
N ALA A 12 -1.46 3.45 -11.57
CA ALA A 12 -2.67 3.96 -10.90
C ALA A 12 -2.35 4.93 -9.77
N THR A 13 -3.36 5.71 -9.38
CA THR A 13 -3.34 6.52 -8.16
C THR A 13 -3.77 5.68 -6.97
N ILE A 14 -3.07 5.83 -5.84
CA ILE A 14 -3.38 5.17 -4.58
C ILE A 14 -4.41 6.01 -3.82
N GLU A 15 -5.55 5.41 -3.51
CA GLU A 15 -6.69 6.10 -2.91
C GLU A 15 -6.64 6.06 -1.38
N SER A 16 -6.16 4.95 -0.82
CA SER A 16 -6.13 4.71 0.62
C SER A 16 -5.06 3.68 0.97
N ALA A 17 -4.88 3.39 2.26
CA ALA A 17 -3.95 2.36 2.72
C ALA A 17 -4.63 1.39 3.68
N THR A 18 -4.10 0.18 3.77
CA THR A 18 -4.45 -0.79 4.80
C THR A 18 -3.78 -0.45 6.13
N HIS A 19 -4.26 -1.04 7.22
CA HIS A 19 -3.66 -0.89 8.56
C HIS A 19 -2.20 -1.34 8.65
N ASP A 20 -1.78 -2.28 7.79
CA ASP A 20 -0.40 -2.75 7.66
C ASP A 20 0.43 -1.94 6.64
N GLY A 21 -0.11 -0.81 6.14
CA GLY A 21 0.63 0.18 5.33
C GLY A 21 0.75 -0.14 3.85
N ARG A 22 -0.12 -1.00 3.30
CA ARG A 22 -0.17 -1.25 1.85
C ARG A 22 -1.14 -0.28 1.19
N GLY A 23 -0.71 0.36 0.11
CA GLY A 23 -1.58 1.21 -0.71
C GLY A 23 -2.69 0.42 -1.37
N ILE A 24 -3.84 1.05 -1.58
CA ILE A 24 -5.03 0.49 -2.23
C ILE A 24 -5.34 1.33 -3.46
N ALA A 25 -5.33 0.68 -4.63
CA ALA A 25 -5.89 1.22 -5.86
C ALA A 25 -7.17 0.44 -6.23
N ALA A 26 -8.18 1.14 -6.75
CA ALA A 26 -9.36 0.52 -7.33
C ALA A 26 -9.22 0.47 -8.86
N ILE A 27 -9.09 -0.73 -9.43
CA ILE A 27 -8.87 -0.91 -10.87
C ILE A 27 -9.90 -1.89 -11.41
N GLU A 28 -10.67 -1.47 -12.41
CA GLU A 28 -11.74 -2.29 -13.01
C GLU A 28 -12.74 -2.82 -11.96
N GLY A 29 -13.02 -2.02 -10.91
CA GLY A 29 -13.91 -2.42 -9.80
C GLY A 29 -13.30 -3.43 -8.82
N LYS A 30 -12.02 -3.76 -8.95
CA LYS A 30 -11.30 -4.68 -8.06
C LYS A 30 -10.20 -3.96 -7.28
N LYS A 31 -10.08 -4.26 -5.98
CA LYS A 31 -9.03 -3.70 -5.12
C LYS A 31 -7.68 -4.31 -5.44
N VAL A 32 -6.65 -3.47 -5.50
CA VAL A 32 -5.26 -3.86 -5.70
C VAL A 32 -4.44 -3.35 -4.53
N PHE A 33 -3.85 -4.26 -3.77
CA PHE A 33 -2.99 -3.93 -2.65
C PHE A 33 -1.55 -3.81 -3.14
N VAL A 34 -1.00 -2.60 -3.14
CA VAL A 34 0.34 -2.29 -3.61
C VAL A 34 1.26 -2.10 -2.41
N ALA A 35 2.20 -3.04 -2.21
CA ALA A 35 3.15 -2.96 -1.10
C ALA A 35 4.12 -1.78 -1.29
N GLY A 36 4.27 -0.93 -0.25
CA GLY A 36 5.20 0.21 -0.24
C GLY A 36 4.69 1.49 -0.91
N ALA A 37 3.43 1.50 -1.36
CA ALA A 37 2.78 2.68 -1.94
C ALA A 37 1.90 3.40 -0.90
N LEU A 38 1.87 4.74 -0.96
CA LEU A 38 1.17 5.61 -0.02
C LEU A 38 -0.06 6.27 -0.65
N PRO A 39 -1.08 6.63 0.15
CA PRO A 39 -2.22 7.40 -0.35
C PRO A 39 -1.78 8.71 -1.01
N GLY A 40 -2.45 9.06 -2.11
CA GLY A 40 -2.15 10.26 -2.91
C GLY A 40 -1.03 10.05 -3.95
N GLU A 41 -0.34 8.92 -3.94
CA GLU A 41 0.70 8.63 -4.93
C GLU A 41 0.14 8.18 -6.25
N THR A 42 0.82 8.55 -7.34
CA THR A 42 0.69 7.85 -8.62
C THR A 42 1.88 6.93 -8.79
N VAL A 43 1.62 5.64 -8.97
CA VAL A 43 2.65 4.61 -8.98
C VAL A 43 2.50 3.67 -10.16
N GLU A 44 3.63 3.17 -10.65
CA GLU A 44 3.71 1.99 -11.49
C GLU A 44 3.91 0.76 -10.60
N PHE A 45 3.12 -0.29 -10.83
CA PHE A 45 3.19 -1.53 -10.05
C PHE A 45 2.99 -2.76 -10.94
N MET A 46 3.37 -3.93 -10.41
CA MET A 46 3.14 -5.22 -11.05
C MET A 46 2.32 -6.14 -10.15
N ARG A 47 1.21 -6.66 -10.68
CA ARG A 47 0.41 -7.68 -9.96
C ARG A 47 1.21 -8.97 -9.82
N ARG A 48 1.36 -9.46 -8.59
CA ARG A 48 2.08 -10.70 -8.27
C ARG A 48 1.12 -11.86 -8.02
N LYS A 49 -0.01 -11.59 -7.37
CA LYS A 49 -1.00 -12.61 -7.01
C LYS A 49 -2.40 -12.08 -7.25
N SER A 50 -3.25 -12.94 -7.81
CA SER A 50 -4.64 -12.59 -8.06
C SER A 50 -5.56 -13.47 -7.24
N HIS A 51 -6.52 -12.85 -6.55
CA HIS A 51 -7.56 -13.53 -5.76
C HIS A 51 -8.93 -13.20 -6.33
N ARG A 52 -9.99 -13.81 -5.78
CA ARG A 52 -11.35 -13.56 -6.25
C ARG A 52 -11.77 -12.09 -6.11
N ASN A 53 -11.47 -11.48 -4.95
CA ASN A 53 -11.99 -10.15 -4.59
C ASN A 53 -10.94 -9.04 -4.64
N TYR A 54 -9.65 -9.38 -4.71
CA TYR A 54 -8.55 -8.43 -4.72
C TYR A 54 -7.32 -9.01 -5.41
N ASP A 55 -6.35 -8.16 -5.72
CA ASP A 55 -5.03 -8.55 -6.20
C ASP A 55 -3.94 -7.99 -5.28
N GLU A 56 -2.81 -8.68 -5.22
CA GLU A 56 -1.60 -8.20 -4.57
C GLU A 56 -0.60 -7.77 -5.63
N ALA A 57 0.02 -6.63 -5.41
CA ALA A 57 0.96 -6.00 -6.32
C ALA A 57 2.20 -5.51 -5.58
N GLU A 58 3.28 -5.44 -6.33
CA GLU A 58 4.55 -4.88 -5.91
C GLU A 58 4.78 -3.56 -6.63
N LEU A 59 5.15 -2.53 -5.86
CA LEU A 59 5.54 -1.23 -6.37
C LEU A 59 6.81 -1.37 -7.24
N LEU A 60 6.77 -0.85 -8.47
CA LEU A 60 7.93 -0.76 -9.34
C LEU A 60 8.54 0.65 -9.27
N GLN A 61 7.70 1.67 -9.38
CA GLN A 61 8.15 3.06 -9.39
C GLN A 61 7.07 3.98 -8.81
N VAL A 62 7.49 5.00 -8.06
CA VAL A 62 6.64 6.13 -7.69
C VAL A 62 6.81 7.21 -8.77
N ILE A 63 5.73 7.50 -9.49
CA ILE A 63 5.71 8.49 -10.58
C ILE A 63 5.45 9.89 -10.00
N ALA A 64 4.50 9.97 -9.06
CA ALA A 64 4.23 11.17 -8.28
C ALA A 64 4.15 10.78 -6.80
N ALA A 65 5.08 11.30 -6.00
CA ALA A 65 5.19 10.98 -4.59
C ALA A 65 4.21 11.77 -3.73
N SER A 66 3.78 11.18 -2.62
CA SER A 66 3.02 11.86 -1.58
C SER A 66 3.94 12.81 -0.81
N ALA A 67 3.38 13.89 -0.27
CA ALA A 67 4.10 14.79 0.64
C ALA A 67 4.60 14.08 1.91
N ASP A 68 3.97 12.96 2.28
CA ASP A 68 4.34 12.16 3.44
C ASP A 68 5.45 11.13 3.15
N ARG A 69 5.89 10.97 1.89
CA ARG A 69 6.99 10.07 1.54
C ARG A 69 8.32 10.66 1.97
N ILE A 70 9.13 9.84 2.63
CA ILE A 70 10.53 10.16 2.94
C ILE A 70 11.44 9.04 2.44
N ASP A 71 12.74 9.35 2.30
CA ASP A 71 13.74 8.32 2.07
C ASP A 71 13.92 7.46 3.33
N ALA A 72 13.91 6.14 3.13
CA ALA A 72 14.11 5.20 4.22
C ALA A 72 15.53 5.31 4.78
N LYS A 73 15.64 5.47 6.11
CA LYS A 73 16.93 5.62 6.80
C LYS A 73 17.80 4.35 6.74
N CYS A 74 17.19 3.16 6.61
CA CYS A 74 17.91 1.88 6.55
C CYS A 74 18.09 1.40 5.11
N GLU A 75 19.34 1.15 4.71
CA GLU A 75 19.71 0.63 3.39
C GLU A 75 19.16 -0.78 3.10
N ALA A 76 18.77 -1.53 4.13
CA ALA A 76 18.15 -2.85 4.01
C ALA A 76 16.62 -2.79 3.95
N PHE A 77 16.02 -1.60 4.00
CA PHE A 77 14.58 -1.40 3.86
C PHE A 77 14.08 -2.01 2.54
N GLY A 78 12.93 -2.67 2.58
CA GLY A 78 12.38 -3.43 1.45
C GLY A 78 13.00 -4.83 1.22
N ARG A 79 14.15 -5.16 1.83
CA ARG A 79 14.81 -6.47 1.70
C ARG A 79 14.78 -7.32 2.98
N CYS A 80 15.07 -6.70 4.13
CA CYS A 80 15.20 -7.41 5.41
C CYS A 80 13.85 -7.82 6.04
N GLY A 81 12.77 -7.08 5.75
CA GLY A 81 11.44 -7.34 6.34
C GLY A 81 11.26 -6.86 7.78
N GLY A 82 12.29 -6.32 8.44
CA GLY A 82 12.21 -5.86 9.83
C GLY A 82 11.41 -4.56 10.04
N CYS A 83 11.21 -3.76 8.98
CA CYS A 83 10.44 -2.52 9.06
C CYS A 83 9.49 -2.41 7.87
N SER A 84 8.28 -1.91 8.12
CA SER A 84 7.25 -1.72 7.07
C SER A 84 7.10 -0.27 6.62
N LEU A 85 7.40 0.71 7.46
CA LEU A 85 6.97 2.11 7.26
C LEU A 85 8.12 3.13 7.13
N GLN A 86 9.38 2.72 6.95
CA GLN A 86 10.49 3.71 6.92
C GLN A 86 10.43 4.69 5.74
N HIS A 87 9.64 4.39 4.72
CA HIS A 87 9.39 5.26 3.57
C HIS A 87 8.33 6.35 3.85
N VAL A 88 7.93 6.52 5.11
CA VAL A 88 6.82 7.38 5.55
C VAL A 88 7.29 8.31 6.66
N GLY A 89 6.94 9.59 6.57
CA GLY A 89 7.17 10.58 7.62
C GLY A 89 6.60 10.16 8.97
N GLU A 90 7.32 10.47 10.05
CA GLU A 90 6.97 10.03 11.41
C GLU A 90 5.58 10.54 11.86
N ASP A 91 5.21 11.75 11.46
CA ASP A 91 3.89 12.33 11.76
C ASP A 91 2.76 11.54 11.10
N TYR A 92 2.94 11.17 9.83
CA TYR A 92 1.97 10.34 9.13
C TYR A 92 1.92 8.91 9.70
N GLN A 93 3.05 8.35 10.13
CA GLN A 93 3.06 7.07 10.85
C GLN A 93 2.24 7.12 12.15
N ARG A 94 2.33 8.22 12.91
CA ARG A 94 1.50 8.43 14.11
C ARG A 94 0.02 8.50 13.74
N ALA A 95 -0.33 9.32 12.74
CA ALA A 95 -1.70 9.47 12.27
C ALA A 95 -2.31 8.14 11.80
N MET A 96 -1.58 7.33 11.02
CA MET A 96 -2.04 6.00 10.58
C MET A 96 -2.33 5.07 11.76
N LYS A 97 -1.46 5.04 12.77
CA LYS A 97 -1.62 4.19 13.97
C LYS A 97 -2.82 4.65 14.80
N GLU A 98 -2.97 5.95 14.97
CA GLU A 98 -4.11 6.52 15.68
C GLU A 98 -5.43 6.21 14.97
N GLN A 99 -5.48 6.40 13.64
CA GLN A 99 -6.67 6.07 12.86
C GLN A 99 -7.00 4.57 12.97
N THR A 100 -6.00 3.70 12.85
CA THR A 100 -6.18 2.25 13.01
C THR A 100 -6.75 1.89 14.38
N LEU A 101 -6.25 2.53 15.44
CA LEU A 101 -6.77 2.32 16.79
C LEU A 101 -8.22 2.78 16.91
N ARG A 102 -8.54 3.99 16.43
CA ARG A 102 -9.90 4.55 16.44
C ARG A 102 -10.87 3.66 15.68
N ASP A 103 -10.50 3.21 14.48
CA ASP A 103 -11.34 2.33 13.65
C ASP A 103 -11.62 1.00 14.35
N ASN A 104 -10.63 0.45 15.04
CA ASN A 104 -10.81 -0.79 15.81
C ASN A 104 -11.70 -0.59 17.03
N LEU A 105 -11.57 0.52 17.76
CA LEU A 105 -12.45 0.84 18.89
C LEU A 105 -13.90 0.98 18.45
N LEU A 106 -14.16 1.75 17.39
CA LEU A 106 -15.50 1.95 16.86
C LEU A 106 -16.12 0.64 16.34
N ARG A 107 -15.35 -0.14 15.58
CA ARG A 107 -15.88 -1.34 14.89
C ARG A 107 -15.98 -2.57 15.79
N ILE A 108 -15.00 -2.79 16.65
CA ILE A 108 -14.89 -4.00 17.48
C ILE A 108 -15.29 -3.69 18.92
N GLY A 109 -14.71 -2.63 19.50
CA GLY A 109 -14.98 -2.22 20.88
C GLY A 109 -16.37 -1.61 21.08
N LYS A 110 -16.99 -1.08 20.02
CA LYS A 110 -18.26 -0.34 20.04
C LYS A 110 -18.23 0.86 20.99
N VAL A 111 -17.07 1.53 21.06
CA VAL A 111 -16.79 2.71 21.89
C VAL A 111 -16.06 3.78 21.09
#